data_AF-A0AAN5R6K0-F1
#
_entry.id   AF-A0AAN5R6K0-F1
#
_cell.length_a   1.000
_cell.length_b   1.000
_cell.length_c   1.000
_cell.angle_alpha   90.00
_cell.angle_beta   90.00
_cell.angle_gamma   90.00
#
_symmetry.space_group_name_H-M   'P 1'
#
loop_
_entity.id
_entity.type
_entity.pdbx_description
1 polymer ?
#
loop_
_entity_poly.entity_id
_entity_poly.type
_entity_poly.pdbx_seq_one_letter_code
_entity_poly.pdbx_strand_id
1 'polypeptide(L)'
;MPIDIERLQAVYNEDVANDSFAAIAWTMIPDSKTNEMSIGAVGASGGSPNNGWKIHISIDPAKMREAAVIIAELLNEADAPRVSLKFAGKQLAHTGQPSKQVAFIFYEEELRNQQKIQEFLSRIEQELSLRGIGVDQRAINSDVEAAKTKYDASILMEDGSQSRFNYRNENCLVLEDSFYKEMGYGQGNFRVEGEMIFVKQSYYLSLPNEQKHNPGNCQEDPFAVFTLRVPQLLVVEPEQNHNNQPSPILMDAWDSLEDDFKSYVSIQTRDIRVEYFAHAATSEYWRMMGDPERLQLYADYLNQLHPKNPSSSPVRLLGLFAHSDWYSLDKDFKSYVSVSTRAVRYELLNGISTDVYWGMMGDSEQKNLMKEYLEQNHKRSLEFN
;
A
#
# COMPACT_ATOMS: atom_id res chain seq x y z
N MET A 1 0.72 -4.66 -32.87
CA MET A 1 0.11 -3.30 -32.74
C MET A 1 0.02 -3.02 -31.27
N PRO A 2 0.40 -1.83 -30.80
CA PRO A 2 0.38 -1.50 -29.37
C PRO A 2 -1.05 -1.47 -28.81
N ILE A 3 -1.14 -1.47 -27.48
CA ILE A 3 -2.36 -1.20 -26.72
C ILE A 3 -2.86 0.20 -27.06
N ASP A 4 -4.13 0.32 -27.45
CA ASP A 4 -4.79 1.60 -27.68
C ASP A 4 -5.04 2.34 -26.36
N ILE A 5 -4.22 3.36 -26.11
CA ILE A 5 -4.24 4.20 -24.90
C ILE A 5 -5.52 5.05 -24.83
N GLU A 6 -5.99 5.59 -25.97
CA GLU A 6 -7.20 6.42 -25.99
C GLU A 6 -8.42 5.57 -25.62
N ARG A 7 -8.51 4.37 -26.17
CA ARG A 7 -9.55 3.40 -25.81
C ARG A 7 -9.47 3.00 -24.34
N LEU A 8 -8.26 2.77 -23.81
CA LEU A 8 -8.07 2.42 -22.40
C LEU A 8 -8.51 3.57 -21.48
N GLN A 9 -8.12 4.80 -21.78
CA GLN A 9 -8.52 6.00 -21.03
C GLN A 9 -10.05 6.17 -21.01
N ALA A 10 -10.71 5.91 -22.14
CA ALA A 10 -12.17 6.00 -22.24
C ALA A 10 -12.91 5.05 -21.27
N VAL A 11 -12.32 3.89 -20.94
CA VAL A 11 -12.89 2.95 -19.95
C VAL A 11 -12.93 3.55 -18.54
N TYR A 12 -11.99 4.43 -18.24
CA TYR A 12 -11.82 5.05 -16.92
C TYR A 12 -12.33 6.50 -16.86
N ASN A 13 -13.00 7.00 -17.90
CA ASN A 13 -13.61 8.32 -17.87
C ASN A 13 -14.76 8.39 -16.87
N GLU A 14 -14.91 9.53 -16.18
CA GLU A 14 -15.86 9.73 -15.08
C GLU A 14 -17.33 9.61 -15.50
N ASP A 15 -17.64 9.76 -16.79
CA ASP A 15 -18.97 9.58 -17.38
C ASP A 15 -19.39 8.11 -17.51
N VAL A 16 -18.48 7.17 -17.27
CA VAL A 16 -18.82 5.77 -17.02
C VAL A 16 -19.53 5.75 -15.67
N ALA A 17 -20.87 5.90 -15.71
CA ALA A 17 -21.71 5.87 -14.53
C ALA A 17 -21.25 4.73 -13.61
N ASN A 18 -21.19 5.00 -12.30
CA ASN A 18 -20.80 3.99 -11.33
C ASN A 18 -21.61 2.68 -11.52
N ASP A 19 -22.81 2.74 -12.07
CA ASP A 19 -23.70 1.59 -12.34
C ASP A 19 -23.45 0.87 -13.67
N SER A 20 -22.45 1.28 -14.45
CA SER A 20 -22.09 0.60 -15.69
C SER A 20 -21.36 -0.72 -15.41
N PHE A 21 -21.56 -1.70 -16.28
CA PHE A 21 -20.90 -3.00 -16.15
C PHE A 21 -19.36 -2.90 -16.17
N ALA A 22 -18.79 -1.89 -16.85
CA ALA A 22 -17.36 -1.64 -16.87
C ALA A 22 -16.79 -1.24 -15.49
N ALA A 23 -17.58 -0.57 -14.64
CA ALA A 23 -17.14 -0.16 -13.32
C ALA A 23 -16.98 -1.36 -12.35
N ILE A 24 -17.77 -2.42 -12.54
CA ILE A 24 -17.79 -3.63 -11.71
C ILE A 24 -17.09 -4.85 -12.35
N ALA A 25 -16.38 -4.65 -13.46
CA ALA A 25 -15.76 -5.72 -14.23
C ALA A 25 -14.28 -5.43 -14.53
N TRP A 26 -13.58 -6.42 -15.10
CA TRP A 26 -12.19 -6.28 -15.52
C TRP A 26 -12.08 -5.78 -16.96
N THR A 27 -11.05 -4.98 -17.21
CA THR A 27 -10.54 -4.70 -18.55
C THR A 27 -9.39 -5.66 -18.83
N MET A 28 -9.55 -6.56 -19.79
CA MET A 28 -8.53 -7.54 -20.19
C MET A 28 -7.82 -7.12 -21.46
N ILE A 29 -6.53 -7.38 -21.50
CA ILE A 29 -5.68 -7.31 -22.68
C ILE A 29 -4.97 -8.67 -22.78
N PRO A 30 -5.44 -9.58 -23.65
CA PRO A 30 -4.91 -10.94 -23.75
C PRO A 30 -3.43 -11.01 -24.15
N ASP A 31 -2.96 -10.02 -24.91
CA ASP A 31 -1.57 -9.90 -25.35
C ASP A 31 -1.19 -8.41 -25.50
N SER A 32 -0.24 -7.96 -24.68
CA SER A 32 0.26 -6.57 -24.67
C SER A 32 0.91 -6.12 -25.98
N LYS A 33 1.22 -7.03 -26.90
CA LYS A 33 1.80 -6.72 -28.21
C LYS A 33 0.76 -6.67 -29.34
N THR A 34 -0.52 -6.81 -28.97
CA THR A 34 -1.68 -6.69 -29.85
C THR A 34 -2.56 -5.53 -29.42
N ASN A 35 -3.49 -5.11 -30.29
CA ASN A 35 -4.50 -4.11 -29.95
C ASN A 35 -5.81 -4.74 -29.47
N GLU A 36 -5.74 -5.97 -28.94
CA GLU A 36 -6.92 -6.68 -28.44
C GLU A 36 -7.24 -6.24 -27.01
N MET A 37 -8.48 -5.82 -26.78
CA MET A 37 -8.96 -5.37 -25.48
C MET A 37 -10.42 -5.75 -25.31
N SER A 38 -10.75 -6.36 -24.17
CA SER A 38 -12.10 -6.75 -23.79
C SER A 38 -12.49 -6.08 -22.48
N ILE A 39 -13.64 -5.41 -22.47
CA ILE A 39 -14.19 -4.70 -21.31
C ILE A 39 -15.38 -5.51 -20.80
N GLY A 40 -15.60 -5.55 -19.48
CA GLY A 40 -16.70 -6.32 -18.91
C GLY A 40 -16.34 -7.78 -18.60
N ALA A 41 -15.07 -8.10 -18.43
CA ALA A 41 -14.67 -9.47 -18.19
C ALA A 41 -14.88 -9.88 -16.72
N VAL A 42 -15.25 -11.14 -16.51
CA VAL A 42 -15.36 -11.77 -15.19
C VAL A 42 -14.20 -12.74 -15.00
N GLY A 43 -13.37 -12.51 -13.99
CA GLY A 43 -12.46 -13.52 -13.42
C GLY A 43 -11.08 -13.72 -14.08
N ALA A 44 -10.95 -13.75 -15.40
CA ALA A 44 -9.69 -14.12 -16.08
C ALA A 44 -8.93 -12.94 -16.70
N SER A 45 -7.64 -13.12 -17.07
CA SER A 45 -6.85 -12.17 -17.88
C SER A 45 -6.93 -12.43 -19.40
N GLY A 46 -7.73 -13.42 -19.82
CA GLY A 46 -8.10 -13.67 -21.21
C GLY A 46 -7.03 -14.29 -22.12
N GLY A 47 -5.73 -14.18 -21.79
CA GLY A 47 -4.64 -14.74 -22.59
C GLY A 47 -4.34 -16.22 -22.33
N SER A 48 -3.52 -16.83 -23.21
CA SER A 48 -2.96 -18.19 -23.07
C SER A 48 -1.41 -18.17 -22.97
N PRO A 49 -0.86 -17.63 -21.87
CA PRO A 49 0.59 -17.47 -21.68
C PRO A 49 1.34 -18.78 -21.31
N ASN A 50 0.63 -19.91 -21.22
CA ASN A 50 1.17 -21.25 -20.93
C ASN A 50 2.05 -21.35 -19.67
N ASN A 51 1.66 -20.67 -18.58
CA ASN A 51 2.23 -20.86 -17.25
C ASN A 51 1.27 -20.36 -16.16
N GLY A 52 1.53 -20.78 -14.92
CA GLY A 52 0.73 -20.43 -13.75
C GLY A 52 1.18 -19.17 -13.01
N TRP A 53 2.28 -18.52 -13.39
CA TRP A 53 2.87 -17.47 -12.58
C TRP A 53 2.23 -16.11 -12.85
N LYS A 54 1.57 -15.57 -11.82
CA LYS A 54 0.88 -14.27 -11.92
C LYS A 54 1.50 -13.26 -10.99
N ILE A 55 1.77 -12.07 -11.52
CA ILE A 55 2.13 -10.89 -10.74
C ILE A 55 0.89 -10.02 -10.58
N HIS A 56 0.69 -9.54 -9.38
CA HIS A 56 -0.35 -8.65 -8.91
C HIS A 56 0.33 -7.32 -8.55
N ILE A 57 -0.31 -6.20 -8.89
CA ILE A 57 0.23 -4.85 -8.65
C ILE A 57 -0.76 -4.05 -7.81
N SER A 58 -0.26 -3.54 -6.69
CA SER A 58 -0.99 -2.67 -5.79
C SER A 58 -1.03 -1.23 -6.30
N ILE A 59 -2.22 -0.69 -6.48
CA ILE A 59 -2.44 0.68 -6.96
C ILE A 59 -3.48 1.35 -6.08
N ASP A 60 -3.24 2.60 -5.66
CA ASP A 60 -4.28 3.44 -5.06
C ASP A 60 -5.51 3.49 -5.98
N PRO A 61 -6.69 3.01 -5.52
CA PRO A 61 -7.91 3.02 -6.31
C PRO A 61 -8.25 4.39 -6.93
N ALA A 62 -7.91 5.50 -6.25
CA ALA A 62 -8.15 6.85 -6.74
C ALA A 62 -7.28 7.21 -7.95
N LYS A 63 -6.17 6.49 -8.17
CA LYS A 63 -5.18 6.72 -9.22
C LYS A 63 -5.20 5.66 -10.33
N MET A 64 -6.20 4.77 -10.35
CA MET A 64 -6.28 3.66 -11.30
C MET A 64 -6.19 4.08 -12.77
N ARG A 65 -6.85 5.17 -13.15
CA ARG A 65 -6.81 5.69 -14.53
C ARG A 65 -5.39 6.04 -14.94
N GLU A 66 -4.70 6.81 -14.11
CA GLU A 66 -3.34 7.29 -14.35
C GLU A 66 -2.37 6.11 -14.40
N ALA A 67 -2.48 5.19 -13.43
CA ALA A 67 -1.65 3.99 -13.38
C ALA A 67 -1.84 3.07 -14.60
N ALA A 68 -3.08 2.86 -15.05
CA ALA A 68 -3.37 2.01 -16.20
C ALA A 68 -2.74 2.57 -17.49
N VAL A 69 -2.78 3.90 -17.67
CA VAL A 69 -2.14 4.57 -18.81
C VAL A 69 -0.62 4.38 -18.77
N ILE A 70 0.03 4.69 -17.65
CA ILE A 70 1.49 4.56 -17.50
C ILE A 70 1.94 3.13 -17.78
N ILE A 71 1.24 2.14 -17.20
CA ILE A 71 1.56 0.73 -17.40
C ILE A 71 1.41 0.34 -18.87
N ALA A 72 0.35 0.78 -19.54
CA ALA A 72 0.11 0.49 -20.95
C ALA A 72 1.14 1.17 -21.87
N GLU A 73 1.55 2.41 -21.56
CA GLU A 73 2.62 3.12 -22.28
C GLU A 73 3.95 2.35 -22.16
N LEU A 74 4.33 1.93 -20.95
CA LEU A 74 5.53 1.13 -20.73
C LEU A 74 5.45 -0.22 -21.47
N LEU A 75 4.29 -0.86 -21.52
CA LEU A 75 4.08 -2.12 -22.27
C LEU A 75 4.17 -1.95 -23.79
N ASN A 76 3.84 -0.77 -24.30
CA ASN A 76 3.91 -0.42 -25.72
C ASN A 76 5.34 -0.22 -26.22
N GLU A 77 6.31 -0.06 -25.31
CA GLU A 77 7.71 -0.01 -25.68
C GLU A 77 8.20 -1.33 -26.29
N ALA A 78 9.18 -1.21 -27.19
CA ALA A 78 9.67 -2.33 -27.98
C ALA A 78 10.41 -3.38 -27.13
N ASP A 79 11.07 -2.94 -26.06
CA ASP A 79 11.85 -3.77 -25.13
C ASP A 79 11.00 -4.35 -23.99
N ALA A 80 9.77 -3.88 -23.78
CA ALA A 80 8.91 -4.39 -22.73
C ALA A 80 8.54 -5.87 -22.96
N PRO A 81 8.47 -6.69 -21.90
CA PRO A 81 8.08 -8.09 -22.00
C PRO A 81 6.64 -8.23 -22.52
N ARG A 82 6.39 -9.32 -23.23
CA ARG A 82 5.06 -9.72 -23.66
C ARG A 82 4.27 -10.29 -22.47
N VAL A 83 3.09 -9.74 -22.19
CA VAL A 83 2.25 -10.17 -21.07
C VAL A 83 0.78 -10.24 -21.49
N SER A 84 0.03 -11.13 -20.86
CA SER A 84 -1.41 -11.01 -20.71
C SER A 84 -1.68 -10.19 -19.45
N LEU A 85 -2.56 -9.19 -19.53
CA LEU A 85 -2.85 -8.34 -18.39
C LEU A 85 -4.34 -8.06 -18.21
N LYS A 86 -4.69 -7.66 -16.99
CA LYS A 86 -6.00 -7.09 -16.68
C LYS A 86 -5.90 -5.96 -15.67
N PHE A 87 -6.78 -4.98 -15.84
CA PHE A 87 -6.98 -3.87 -14.92
C PHE A 87 -8.36 -3.96 -14.28
N ALA A 88 -8.44 -3.66 -12.99
CA ALA A 88 -9.70 -3.56 -12.26
C ALA A 88 -10.52 -2.38 -12.78
N GLY A 89 -11.83 -2.57 -12.89
CA GLY A 89 -12.79 -1.47 -12.99
C GLY A 89 -12.85 -0.67 -11.70
N LYS A 90 -13.45 0.53 -11.77
CA LYS A 90 -13.46 1.52 -10.68
C LYS A 90 -13.97 0.96 -9.35
N GLN A 91 -15.07 0.21 -9.35
CA GLN A 91 -15.61 -0.37 -8.10
C GLN A 91 -14.77 -1.56 -7.61
N LEU A 92 -14.31 -2.41 -8.53
CA LEU A 92 -13.48 -3.57 -8.18
C LEU A 92 -12.13 -3.16 -7.56
N ALA A 93 -11.59 -2.00 -7.94
CA ALA A 93 -10.33 -1.51 -7.40
C ALA A 93 -10.38 -1.27 -5.88
N HIS A 94 -11.53 -0.87 -5.35
CA HIS A 94 -11.73 -0.63 -3.91
C HIS A 94 -11.98 -1.91 -3.11
N THR A 95 -12.51 -2.95 -3.75
CA THR A 95 -12.88 -4.22 -3.07
C THR A 95 -11.75 -5.23 -3.00
N GLY A 96 -10.62 -5.00 -3.69
CA GLY A 96 -9.49 -5.93 -3.72
C GLY A 96 -8.59 -5.85 -2.49
N GLN A 97 -7.87 -6.94 -2.20
CA GLN A 97 -6.60 -6.89 -1.46
C GLN A 97 -5.67 -5.86 -2.13
N PRO A 98 -4.75 -5.23 -1.38
CA PRO A 98 -3.94 -4.12 -1.85
C PRO A 98 -3.26 -4.37 -3.18
N SER A 99 -2.97 -5.62 -3.55
CA SER A 99 -2.23 -5.98 -4.77
C SER A 99 -3.09 -6.34 -5.98
N LYS A 100 -4.41 -6.31 -5.91
CA LYS A 100 -5.24 -6.96 -6.94
C LYS A 100 -5.73 -6.03 -8.04
N GLN A 101 -5.39 -4.75 -8.04
CA GLN A 101 -5.94 -3.81 -9.02
C GLN A 101 -5.43 -4.05 -10.44
N VAL A 102 -4.20 -4.56 -10.59
CA VAL A 102 -3.65 -4.98 -11.87
C VAL A 102 -3.04 -6.37 -11.74
N ALA A 103 -3.13 -7.18 -12.79
CA ALA A 103 -2.44 -8.45 -12.84
C ALA A 103 -1.77 -8.69 -14.19
N PHE A 104 -0.56 -9.23 -14.15
CA PHE A 104 0.23 -9.70 -15.29
C PHE A 104 0.42 -11.21 -15.24
N ILE A 105 0.38 -11.83 -16.41
CA ILE A 105 0.93 -13.16 -16.65
C ILE A 105 1.87 -13.03 -17.84
N PHE A 106 3.16 -13.27 -17.61
CA PHE A 106 4.17 -13.24 -18.67
C PHE A 106 3.99 -14.44 -19.58
N TYR A 107 4.24 -14.30 -20.88
CA TYR A 107 4.30 -15.46 -21.75
C TYR A 107 5.54 -16.31 -21.39
N GLU A 108 5.43 -17.64 -21.53
CA GLU A 108 6.47 -18.59 -21.10
C GLU A 108 7.87 -18.27 -21.65
N GLU A 109 7.97 -17.79 -22.89
CA GLU A 109 9.23 -17.38 -23.49
C GLU A 109 9.93 -16.22 -22.75
N GLU A 110 9.16 -15.32 -22.13
CA GLU A 110 9.68 -14.15 -21.40
C GLU A 110 10.23 -14.54 -20.02
N LEU A 111 9.69 -15.59 -19.39
CA LEU A 111 10.13 -16.05 -18.06
C LEU A 111 11.59 -16.51 -18.03
N ARG A 112 12.17 -16.83 -19.19
CA ARG A 112 13.58 -17.20 -19.33
C ARG A 112 14.52 -16.00 -19.14
N ASN A 113 14.02 -14.77 -19.27
CA ASN A 113 14.80 -13.56 -19.11
C ASN A 113 14.34 -12.78 -17.87
N GLN A 114 14.71 -13.31 -16.71
CA GLN A 114 14.37 -12.74 -15.41
C GLN A 114 14.82 -11.28 -15.27
N GLN A 115 16.01 -10.94 -15.78
CA GLN A 115 16.54 -9.58 -15.76
C GLN A 115 15.63 -8.59 -16.50
N LYS A 116 15.15 -8.94 -17.70
CA LYS A 116 14.22 -8.11 -18.49
C LYS A 116 12.93 -7.83 -17.72
N ILE A 117 12.39 -8.85 -17.04
CA ILE A 117 11.17 -8.70 -16.22
C ILE A 117 11.47 -7.79 -15.02
N GLN A 118 12.57 -8.02 -14.30
CA GLN A 118 12.97 -7.23 -13.14
C GLN A 118 13.17 -5.75 -13.48
N GLU A 119 13.84 -5.45 -14.60
CA GLU A 119 14.05 -4.09 -15.10
C GLU A 119 12.71 -3.44 -15.50
N PHE A 120 11.83 -4.18 -16.16
CA PHE A 120 10.50 -3.70 -16.52
C PHE A 120 9.63 -3.37 -15.31
N LEU A 121 9.57 -4.27 -14.31
CA LEU A 121 8.83 -4.01 -13.07
C LEU A 121 9.42 -2.85 -12.28
N SER A 122 10.75 -2.74 -12.22
CA SER A 122 11.44 -1.60 -11.58
C SER A 122 11.10 -0.27 -12.27
N ARG A 123 11.00 -0.25 -13.61
CA ARG A 123 10.56 0.92 -14.37
C ARG A 123 9.10 1.30 -14.06
N ILE A 124 8.20 0.32 -13.96
CA ILE A 124 6.82 0.60 -13.53
C ILE A 124 6.82 1.23 -12.14
N GLU A 125 7.53 0.65 -11.17
CA GLU A 125 7.62 1.20 -9.82
C GLU A 125 8.13 2.65 -9.83
N GLN A 126 9.20 2.89 -10.60
CA GLN A 126 9.81 4.19 -10.76
C GLN A 126 8.81 5.23 -11.31
N GLU A 127 8.15 4.94 -12.43
CA GLU A 127 7.24 5.88 -13.09
C GLU A 127 5.99 6.18 -12.25
N LEU A 128 5.46 5.16 -11.56
CA LEU A 128 4.33 5.33 -10.63
C LEU A 128 4.73 6.16 -9.41
N SER A 129 5.91 5.90 -8.83
CA SER A 129 6.43 6.63 -7.68
C SER A 129 6.72 8.09 -8.00
N LEU A 130 7.34 8.38 -9.17
CA LEU A 130 7.61 9.75 -9.62
C LEU A 130 6.34 10.60 -9.77
N ARG A 131 5.21 9.97 -10.08
CA ARG A 131 3.90 10.64 -10.22
C ARG A 131 3.08 10.64 -8.93
N GLY A 132 3.67 10.21 -7.82
CA GLY A 132 2.99 10.14 -6.53
C GLY A 132 1.81 9.17 -6.53
N ILE A 133 1.83 8.14 -7.38
CA ILE A 133 0.79 7.11 -7.37
C ILE A 133 1.08 6.16 -6.22
N GLY A 134 0.34 6.39 -5.14
CA GLY A 134 0.43 5.63 -3.90
C GLY A 134 0.12 4.14 -4.07
N VAL A 135 0.56 3.39 -3.07
CA VAL A 135 0.28 1.96 -2.90
C VAL A 135 -0.85 1.81 -1.87
N ASP A 136 -1.77 0.88 -2.12
CA ASP A 136 -2.75 0.48 -1.12
C ASP A 136 -2.05 -0.15 0.09
N GLN A 137 -2.21 0.47 1.26
CA GLN A 137 -1.49 0.15 2.49
C GLN A 137 -2.10 -1.03 3.28
N ARG A 138 -3.21 -1.60 2.82
CA ARG A 138 -3.77 -2.80 3.45
C ARG A 138 -2.76 -3.95 3.36
N ALA A 139 -2.84 -4.93 4.25
CA ALA A 139 -1.94 -6.09 4.18
C ALA A 139 -2.37 -7.03 3.03
N ILE A 140 -1.40 -7.50 2.23
CA ILE A 140 -1.73 -8.23 1.00
C ILE A 140 -2.60 -9.46 1.19
N ASN A 141 -2.38 -10.22 2.26
CA ASN A 141 -3.15 -11.44 2.53
C ASN A 141 -4.23 -11.23 3.61
N SER A 142 -4.63 -9.98 3.91
CA SER A 142 -5.49 -9.66 5.06
C SER A 142 -6.99 -9.66 4.78
N ASP A 143 -7.41 -9.81 3.52
CA ASP A 143 -8.84 -9.94 3.21
C ASP A 143 -9.41 -11.22 3.85
N VAL A 144 -10.28 -11.01 4.83
CA VAL A 144 -10.94 -12.06 5.61
C VAL A 144 -12.03 -12.79 4.82
N GLU A 145 -12.56 -12.16 3.77
CA GLU A 145 -13.57 -12.73 2.87
C GLU A 145 -12.93 -13.49 1.70
N ALA A 146 -11.67 -13.18 1.36
CA ALA A 146 -10.91 -13.96 0.40
C ALA A 146 -10.72 -15.39 0.91
N ALA A 147 -11.13 -16.38 0.11
CA ALA A 147 -10.81 -17.77 0.37
C ALA A 147 -9.29 -17.91 0.55
N LYS A 148 -8.85 -18.31 1.75
CA LYS A 148 -7.42 -18.43 2.13
C LYS A 148 -6.67 -19.54 1.39
N THR A 149 -7.27 -20.09 0.34
CA THR A 149 -6.75 -21.14 -0.53
C THR A 149 -5.69 -20.65 -1.52
N LYS A 150 -5.41 -19.35 -1.57
CA LYS A 150 -4.31 -18.76 -2.34
C LYS A 150 -3.58 -17.72 -1.50
N TYR A 151 -2.27 -17.67 -1.62
CA TYR A 151 -1.40 -16.73 -0.91
C TYR A 151 -0.48 -16.05 -1.90
N ASP A 152 -0.33 -14.74 -1.77
CA ASP A 152 0.58 -13.95 -2.58
C ASP A 152 1.86 -13.66 -1.77
N ALA A 153 3.02 -13.88 -2.39
CA ALA A 153 4.32 -13.50 -1.88
C ALA A 153 4.71 -12.12 -2.40
N SER A 154 5.34 -11.31 -1.55
CA SER A 154 5.78 -9.97 -1.95
C SER A 154 7.13 -10.02 -2.67
N ILE A 155 7.25 -9.24 -3.73
CA ILE A 155 8.56 -8.89 -4.28
C ILE A 155 9.11 -7.76 -3.42
N LEU A 156 10.36 -7.89 -2.97
CA LEU A 156 10.99 -6.88 -2.14
C LEU A 156 11.77 -5.87 -2.99
N MET A 157 11.96 -4.68 -2.46
CA MET A 157 12.94 -3.73 -2.98
C MET A 157 14.36 -4.16 -2.56
N GLU A 158 15.38 -3.60 -3.20
CA GLU A 158 16.79 -3.84 -2.87
C GLU A 158 17.17 -3.46 -1.43
N ASP A 159 16.46 -2.52 -0.81
CA ASP A 159 16.63 -2.13 0.59
C ASP A 159 15.87 -3.04 1.59
N GLY A 160 15.16 -4.06 1.09
CA GLY A 160 14.36 -5.00 1.87
C GLY A 160 12.94 -4.52 2.19
N SER A 161 12.55 -3.31 1.78
CA SER A 161 11.17 -2.84 1.91
C SER A 161 10.22 -3.60 0.98
N GLN A 162 8.94 -3.64 1.33
CA GLN A 162 7.92 -4.31 0.52
C GLN A 162 7.59 -3.45 -0.71
N SER A 163 7.64 -4.05 -1.91
CA SER A 163 7.18 -3.38 -3.13
C SER A 163 5.66 -3.50 -3.30
N ARG A 164 5.12 -2.76 -4.28
CA ARG A 164 3.71 -2.88 -4.68
C ARG A 164 3.43 -4.17 -5.48
N PHE A 165 4.45 -4.93 -5.83
CA PHE A 165 4.33 -6.13 -6.65
C PHE A 165 4.34 -7.38 -5.79
N ASN A 166 3.42 -8.28 -6.10
CA ASN A 166 3.27 -9.53 -5.40
C ASN A 166 2.94 -10.62 -6.39
N TYR A 167 3.23 -11.88 -6.07
CA TYR A 167 3.08 -12.95 -7.03
C TYR A 167 2.66 -14.25 -6.37
N ARG A 168 2.12 -15.16 -7.21
CA ARG A 168 1.79 -16.52 -6.81
C ARG A 168 1.72 -17.46 -8.00
N ASN A 169 1.76 -18.75 -7.71
CA ASN A 169 1.43 -19.79 -8.66
C ASN A 169 -0.09 -20.03 -8.70
N GLU A 170 -0.74 -19.63 -9.79
CA GLU A 170 -2.19 -19.78 -10.02
C GLU A 170 -2.61 -21.19 -10.39
N ASN A 171 -1.67 -22.03 -10.83
CA ASN A 171 -1.93 -23.43 -11.13
C ASN A 171 -2.05 -24.28 -9.86
N CYS A 172 -1.73 -23.71 -8.69
CA CYS A 172 -1.95 -24.32 -7.40
C CYS A 172 -3.40 -24.15 -6.95
N LEU A 173 -4.10 -25.29 -6.81
CA LEU A 173 -5.45 -25.37 -6.26
C LEU A 173 -5.43 -26.12 -4.94
N VAL A 174 -5.78 -25.41 -3.87
CA VAL A 174 -5.96 -26.01 -2.55
C VAL A 174 -7.36 -26.61 -2.47
N LEU A 175 -7.43 -27.90 -2.18
CA LEU A 175 -8.68 -28.66 -2.07
C LEU A 175 -8.91 -29.08 -0.62
N GLU A 176 -10.16 -29.04 -0.17
CA GLU A 176 -10.53 -29.63 1.12
C GLU A 176 -10.10 -31.10 1.18
N ASP A 177 -9.65 -31.53 2.35
CA ASP A 177 -9.07 -32.86 2.57
C ASP A 177 -9.98 -34.02 2.13
N SER A 178 -11.29 -33.88 2.37
CA SER A 178 -12.31 -34.85 1.95
C SER A 178 -12.40 -34.94 0.43
N PHE A 179 -12.53 -33.80 -0.24
CA PHE A 179 -12.62 -33.71 -1.70
C PHE A 179 -11.32 -34.19 -2.38
N TYR A 180 -10.16 -33.81 -1.84
CA TYR A 180 -8.86 -34.30 -2.32
C TYR A 180 -8.78 -35.83 -2.30
N LYS A 181 -9.32 -36.47 -1.26
CA LYS A 181 -9.38 -37.94 -1.14
C LYS A 181 -10.42 -38.55 -2.10
N GLU A 182 -11.58 -37.93 -2.26
CA GLU A 182 -12.64 -38.38 -3.19
C GLU A 182 -12.18 -38.39 -4.65
N MET A 183 -11.32 -37.43 -5.03
CA MET A 183 -10.67 -37.39 -6.35
C MET A 183 -9.64 -38.51 -6.57
N GLY A 184 -9.37 -39.35 -5.55
CA GLY A 184 -8.47 -40.50 -5.67
C GLY A 184 -6.99 -40.17 -5.52
N TYR A 185 -6.63 -38.96 -5.08
CA TYR A 185 -5.23 -38.50 -4.98
C TYR A 185 -4.43 -39.11 -3.81
N GLY A 186 -5.05 -39.97 -3.01
CA GLY A 186 -4.37 -40.79 -2.00
C GLY A 186 -3.92 -40.03 -0.74
N GLN A 187 -2.86 -40.52 -0.10
CA GLN A 187 -2.32 -39.99 1.19
C GLN A 187 -1.26 -38.90 1.01
N GLY A 188 -0.88 -38.57 -0.23
CA GLY A 188 0.10 -37.52 -0.51
C GLY A 188 -0.42 -36.12 -0.17
N ASN A 189 0.48 -35.19 0.07
CA ASN A 189 0.16 -33.80 0.41
C ASN A 189 -0.16 -32.92 -0.82
N PHE A 190 0.30 -33.35 -2.00
CA PHE A 190 0.01 -32.70 -3.28
C PHE A 190 0.05 -33.71 -4.43
N ARG A 191 -0.56 -33.34 -5.55
CA ARG A 191 -0.64 -34.11 -6.81
C ARG A 191 -0.48 -33.15 -7.99
N VAL A 192 0.29 -33.54 -8.99
CA VAL A 192 0.44 -32.78 -10.24
C VAL A 192 -0.30 -33.50 -11.35
N GLU A 193 -1.18 -32.80 -12.06
CA GLU A 193 -1.86 -33.29 -13.27
C GLU A 193 -1.79 -32.24 -14.38
N GLY A 194 -1.03 -32.55 -15.44
CA GLY A 194 -0.67 -31.55 -16.44
C GLY A 194 0.12 -30.41 -15.78
N GLU A 195 -0.36 -29.17 -15.98
CA GLU A 195 0.22 -27.97 -15.38
C GLU A 195 -0.36 -27.63 -14.00
N MET A 196 -1.44 -28.31 -13.59
CA MET A 196 -2.18 -28.04 -12.35
C MET A 196 -1.57 -28.79 -11.18
N ILE A 197 -1.47 -28.11 -10.04
CA ILE A 197 -0.98 -28.66 -8.78
C ILE A 197 -2.14 -28.65 -7.79
N PHE A 198 -2.62 -29.82 -7.42
CA PHE A 198 -3.63 -29.98 -6.40
C PHE A 198 -2.97 -30.19 -5.05
N VAL A 199 -3.34 -29.38 -4.07
CA VAL A 199 -2.72 -29.36 -2.74
C VAL A 199 -3.78 -29.68 -1.69
N LYS A 200 -3.45 -30.57 -0.77
CA LYS A 200 -4.32 -30.90 0.35
C LYS A 200 -4.39 -29.72 1.33
N GLN A 201 -5.58 -29.29 1.72
CA GLN A 201 -5.79 -28.11 2.55
C GLN A 201 -5.08 -28.19 3.92
N SER A 202 -5.14 -29.32 4.62
CA SER A 202 -4.45 -29.46 5.91
C SER A 202 -2.94 -29.28 5.80
N TYR A 203 -2.33 -29.78 4.73
CA TYR A 203 -0.93 -29.55 4.43
C TYR A 203 -0.67 -28.07 4.15
N TYR A 204 -1.44 -27.46 3.25
CA TYR A 204 -1.30 -26.04 2.90
C TYR A 204 -1.40 -25.12 4.13
N LEU A 205 -2.35 -25.38 5.03
CA LEU A 205 -2.53 -24.60 6.25
C LEU A 205 -1.38 -24.78 7.24
N SER A 206 -0.68 -25.91 7.21
CA SER A 206 0.51 -26.16 8.04
C SER A 206 1.79 -25.49 7.52
N LEU A 207 1.80 -25.02 6.26
CA LEU A 207 2.98 -24.39 5.68
C LEU A 207 3.28 -23.03 6.32
N PRO A 208 4.57 -22.65 6.42
CA PRO A 208 4.96 -21.26 6.64
C PRO A 208 4.39 -20.36 5.55
N ASN A 209 4.13 -19.09 5.87
CA ASN A 209 3.52 -18.15 4.93
C ASN A 209 4.39 -17.95 3.67
N GLU A 210 5.72 -17.99 3.81
CA GLU A 210 6.68 -17.82 2.73
C GLU A 210 6.69 -18.99 1.74
N GLN A 211 5.97 -20.08 2.01
CA GLN A 211 5.87 -21.25 1.14
C GLN A 211 4.48 -21.44 0.53
N LYS A 212 3.50 -20.64 0.96
CA LYS A 212 2.10 -20.81 0.53
C LYS A 212 1.84 -20.31 -0.88
N HIS A 213 2.69 -19.45 -1.43
CA HIS A 213 2.56 -18.95 -2.81
C HIS A 213 2.99 -20.00 -3.85
N ASN A 214 3.83 -20.97 -3.46
CA ASN A 214 4.26 -22.11 -4.26
C ASN A 214 4.34 -23.42 -3.42
N PRO A 215 3.20 -23.96 -2.95
CA PRO A 215 3.19 -25.11 -2.04
C PRO A 215 3.90 -26.33 -2.63
N GLY A 216 4.81 -26.91 -1.85
CA GLY A 216 5.57 -28.10 -2.25
C GLY A 216 6.68 -27.83 -3.28
N ASN A 217 6.91 -26.57 -3.68
CA ASN A 217 7.93 -26.18 -4.67
C ASN A 217 7.89 -27.05 -5.93
N CYS A 218 6.68 -27.39 -6.39
CA CYS A 218 6.48 -28.36 -7.49
C CYS A 218 6.88 -27.79 -8.85
N GLN A 219 6.93 -26.47 -8.98
CA GLN A 219 7.44 -25.75 -10.14
C GLN A 219 8.54 -24.79 -9.66
N GLU A 220 9.53 -24.58 -10.51
CA GLU A 220 10.56 -23.56 -10.30
C GLU A 220 9.88 -22.19 -10.17
N ASP A 221 10.26 -21.46 -9.12
CA ASP A 221 9.77 -20.12 -8.84
C ASP A 221 10.67 -19.10 -9.57
N PRO A 222 10.20 -18.50 -10.68
CA PRO A 222 11.00 -17.59 -11.47
C PRO A 222 11.25 -16.26 -10.74
N PHE A 223 10.53 -15.98 -9.65
CA PHE A 223 10.57 -14.72 -8.93
C PHE A 223 11.19 -14.81 -7.53
N ALA A 224 11.61 -16.01 -7.10
CA ALA A 224 12.17 -16.24 -5.76
C ALA A 224 13.39 -15.35 -5.42
N VAL A 225 14.16 -14.92 -6.42
CA VAL A 225 15.36 -14.08 -6.26
C VAL A 225 15.15 -12.64 -6.73
N PHE A 226 13.92 -12.24 -7.08
CA PHE A 226 13.65 -10.90 -7.57
C PHE A 226 13.76 -9.88 -6.44
N THR A 227 14.53 -8.83 -6.69
CA THR A 227 14.46 -7.57 -5.95
C THR A 227 14.21 -6.44 -6.94
N LEU A 228 13.42 -5.44 -6.58
CA LEU A 228 13.22 -4.27 -7.43
C LEU A 228 14.14 -3.13 -7.00
N ARG A 229 14.60 -2.34 -7.97
CA ARG A 229 15.40 -1.15 -7.67
C ARG A 229 14.57 -0.17 -6.85
N VAL A 230 15.19 0.42 -5.83
CA VAL A 230 14.57 1.52 -5.10
C VAL A 230 14.38 2.69 -6.07
N PRO A 231 13.16 3.27 -6.17
CA PRO A 231 12.92 4.38 -7.08
C PRO A 231 13.84 5.56 -6.79
N GLN A 232 14.60 5.97 -7.81
CA GLN A 232 15.37 7.19 -7.78
C GLN A 232 14.42 8.35 -8.10
N LEU A 233 13.79 8.92 -7.07
CA LEU A 233 13.02 10.14 -7.25
C LEU A 233 13.99 11.23 -7.73
N LEU A 234 13.87 11.63 -9.00
CA LEU A 234 14.66 12.72 -9.57
C LEU A 234 14.34 13.97 -8.76
N VAL A 235 15.32 14.44 -8.00
CA VAL A 235 15.35 15.81 -7.50
C VAL A 235 15.52 16.70 -8.73
N VAL A 236 14.41 17.11 -9.32
CA VAL A 236 14.43 18.23 -10.27
C VAL A 236 14.84 19.44 -9.44
N GLU A 237 16.08 19.91 -9.61
CA GLU A 237 16.44 21.26 -9.19
C GLU A 237 15.41 22.19 -9.84
N PRO A 238 14.57 22.89 -9.06
CA PRO A 238 13.59 23.76 -9.68
C PRO A 238 14.34 24.92 -10.32
N GLU A 239 14.26 25.03 -11.65
CA GLU A 239 14.39 26.32 -12.31
C GLU A 239 13.57 27.33 -11.51
N GLN A 240 14.19 28.48 -11.21
CA GLN A 240 13.67 29.55 -10.39
C GLN A 240 12.33 30.07 -10.93
N ASN A 241 11.24 29.38 -10.61
CA ASN A 241 9.90 29.88 -10.79
C ASN A 241 9.55 30.64 -9.51
N HIS A 242 9.53 31.96 -9.64
CA HIS A 242 9.01 32.89 -8.65
C HIS A 242 7.52 32.61 -8.37
N ASN A 243 7.24 31.63 -7.52
CA ASN A 243 6.00 31.50 -6.77
C ASN A 243 6.35 30.79 -5.45
N ASN A 244 6.18 31.52 -4.34
CA ASN A 244 6.60 31.15 -2.99
C ASN A 244 5.81 29.98 -2.38
N GLN A 245 5.96 28.78 -2.93
CA GLN A 245 5.69 27.53 -2.24
C GLN A 245 6.84 26.56 -2.52
N PRO A 246 7.65 26.17 -1.52
CA PRO A 246 8.62 25.12 -1.72
C PRO A 246 7.91 23.78 -1.90
N SER A 247 8.41 23.00 -2.85
CA SER A 247 8.00 21.62 -3.05
C SER A 247 8.46 20.75 -1.87
N PRO A 248 7.76 19.66 -1.53
CA PRO A 248 8.06 18.79 -0.39
C PRO A 248 9.53 18.30 -0.32
N ILE A 249 10.19 18.21 -1.47
CA ILE A 249 11.58 17.76 -1.65
C ILE A 249 12.63 18.76 -1.08
N LEU A 250 12.30 20.05 -0.92
CA LEU A 250 13.20 21.05 -0.32
C LEU A 250 13.37 20.88 1.20
N MET A 251 12.54 20.05 1.83
CA MET A 251 12.53 19.87 3.29
C MET A 251 13.46 18.76 3.78
N ASP A 252 14.06 17.94 2.91
CA ASP A 252 14.96 16.85 3.35
C ASP A 252 16.38 17.33 3.71
N ALA A 253 16.88 18.34 3.01
CA ALA A 253 18.23 18.85 3.21
C ALA A 253 18.22 19.96 4.27
N TRP A 254 18.51 19.60 5.53
CA TRP A 254 18.63 20.57 6.63
C TRP A 254 19.50 21.78 6.26
N ASP A 255 20.61 21.56 5.55
CA ASP A 255 21.57 22.62 5.22
C ASP A 255 21.02 23.63 4.21
N SER A 256 20.04 23.27 3.37
CA SER A 256 19.39 24.16 2.41
C SER A 256 18.25 25.00 2.98
N LEU A 257 17.86 24.76 4.24
CA LEU A 257 16.82 25.56 4.90
C LEU A 257 17.33 26.96 5.26
N GLU A 258 16.43 27.94 5.23
CA GLU A 258 16.71 29.30 5.68
C GLU A 258 17.06 29.31 7.18
N ASP A 259 18.02 30.15 7.58
CA ASP A 259 18.52 30.19 8.97
C ASP A 259 17.43 30.58 9.99
N ASP A 260 16.47 31.41 9.57
CA ASP A 260 15.33 31.80 10.38
C ASP A 260 14.36 30.62 10.60
N PHE A 261 14.16 29.78 9.57
CA PHE A 261 13.35 28.57 9.69
C PHE A 261 14.07 27.48 10.51
N LYS A 262 15.39 27.29 10.32
CA LYS A 262 16.21 26.41 11.17
C LYS A 262 16.10 26.80 12.64
N SER A 263 16.10 28.09 12.93
CA SER A 263 15.95 28.64 14.28
C SER A 263 14.54 28.36 14.84
N TYR A 264 13.50 28.56 14.02
CA TYR A 264 12.12 28.22 14.36
C TYR A 264 11.97 26.74 14.73
N VAL A 265 12.44 25.83 13.86
CA VAL A 265 12.42 24.38 14.12
C VAL A 265 13.19 24.04 15.39
N SER A 266 14.36 24.64 15.61
CA SER A 266 15.16 24.40 16.81
C SER A 266 14.39 24.71 18.09
N ILE A 267 13.62 25.81 18.09
CA ILE A 267 12.78 26.21 19.22
C ILE A 267 11.59 25.27 19.39
N GLN A 268 10.81 25.03 18.32
CA GLN A 268 9.58 24.24 18.39
C GLN A 268 9.82 22.77 18.75
N THR A 269 10.97 22.22 18.37
CA THR A 269 11.32 20.81 18.63
C THR A 269 12.18 20.62 19.88
N ARG A 270 12.58 21.70 20.57
CA ARG A 270 13.56 21.64 21.66
C ARG A 270 13.14 20.71 22.78
N ASP A 271 11.92 20.84 23.28
CA ASP A 271 11.46 20.09 24.44
C ASP A 271 11.39 18.59 24.13
N ILE A 272 10.90 18.24 22.93
CA ILE A 272 10.85 16.85 22.45
C ILE A 272 12.26 16.28 22.28
N ARG A 273 13.18 17.03 21.67
CA ARG A 273 14.57 16.58 21.47
C ARG A 273 15.33 16.36 22.79
N VAL A 274 15.09 17.22 23.78
CA VAL A 274 15.70 17.10 25.10
C VAL A 274 15.14 15.90 25.85
N GLU A 275 13.82 15.71 25.82
CA GLU A 275 13.15 14.70 26.63
C GLU A 275 13.26 13.29 26.03
N TYR A 276 13.23 13.15 24.70
CA TYR A 276 13.09 11.85 24.04
C TYR A 276 14.26 11.45 23.14
N PHE A 277 15.10 12.41 22.71
CA PHE A 277 16.19 12.15 21.75
C PHE A 277 17.56 12.51 22.30
N ALA A 278 17.73 12.44 23.63
CA ALA A 278 19.02 12.61 24.32
C ALA A 278 19.80 13.86 23.88
N HIS A 279 19.10 14.99 23.68
CA HIS A 279 19.69 16.25 23.19
C HIS A 279 20.25 16.18 21.76
N ALA A 280 19.66 15.35 20.89
CA ALA A 280 20.02 15.29 19.47
C ALA A 280 20.10 16.68 18.83
N ALA A 281 21.10 16.88 17.97
CA ALA A 281 21.24 18.11 17.21
C ALA A 281 19.99 18.36 16.36
N THR A 282 19.60 19.63 16.15
CA THR A 282 18.34 19.94 15.44
C THR A 282 18.36 19.37 14.03
N SER A 283 19.52 19.40 13.37
CA SER A 283 19.77 18.81 12.06
C SER A 283 19.60 17.29 12.02
N GLU A 284 20.01 16.60 13.08
CA GLU A 284 19.91 15.16 13.21
C GLU A 284 18.46 14.75 13.48
N TYR A 285 17.79 15.45 14.39
CA TYR A 285 16.36 15.26 14.64
C TYR A 285 15.51 15.57 13.40
N TRP A 286 15.87 16.60 12.63
CA TRP A 286 15.20 16.93 11.38
C TRP A 286 15.21 15.77 10.39
N ARG A 287 16.33 15.04 10.28
CA ARG A 287 16.45 13.85 9.42
C ARG A 287 15.61 12.66 9.91
N MET A 288 15.31 12.61 11.22
CA MET A 288 14.48 11.55 11.82
C MET A 288 12.98 11.83 11.68
N MET A 289 12.57 13.09 11.55
CA MET A 289 11.17 13.47 11.36
C MET A 289 10.64 13.00 10.01
N GLY A 290 9.36 12.61 9.98
CA GLY A 290 8.67 12.29 8.74
C GLY A 290 8.25 13.56 7.98
N ASP A 291 8.04 13.44 6.67
CA ASP A 291 7.59 14.55 5.82
C ASP A 291 6.32 15.28 6.31
N PRO A 292 5.31 14.60 6.89
CA PRO A 292 4.12 15.29 7.42
C PRO A 292 4.46 16.27 8.54
N GLU A 293 5.40 15.93 9.42
CA GLU A 293 5.80 16.75 10.56
C GLU A 293 6.61 17.97 10.11
N ARG A 294 7.50 17.77 9.14
CA ARG A 294 8.30 18.85 8.53
C ARG A 294 7.42 19.85 7.79
N LEU A 295 6.44 19.36 7.02
CA LEU A 295 5.47 20.19 6.31
C LEU A 295 4.59 21.01 7.27
N GLN A 296 4.18 20.44 8.40
CA GLN A 296 3.42 21.17 9.40
C GLN A 296 4.25 22.28 10.05
N LEU A 297 5.49 22.00 10.44
CA LEU A 297 6.40 23.01 10.98
C LEU A 297 6.61 24.17 10.01
N TYR A 298 6.69 23.88 8.70
CA TYR A 298 6.83 24.89 7.68
C TYR A 298 5.58 25.73 7.47
N ALA A 299 4.40 25.10 7.46
CA ALA A 299 3.13 25.81 7.39
C ALA A 299 2.95 26.75 8.59
N ASP A 300 3.31 26.30 9.80
CA ASP A 300 3.24 27.10 11.01
C ASP A 300 4.21 28.28 10.98
N TYR A 301 5.42 28.07 10.45
CA TYR A 301 6.41 29.13 10.22
C TYR A 301 5.91 30.20 9.24
N LEU A 302 5.34 29.80 8.10
CA LEU A 302 4.78 30.74 7.12
C LEU A 302 3.60 31.54 7.69
N ASN A 303 2.77 30.92 8.52
CA ASN A 303 1.67 31.59 9.21
C ASN A 303 2.17 32.64 10.23
N GLN A 304 3.36 32.46 10.81
CA GLN A 304 3.98 33.48 11.67
C GLN A 304 4.59 34.65 10.88
N LEU A 305 5.11 34.41 9.68
CA LEU A 305 5.75 35.43 8.83
C LEU A 305 4.76 36.34 8.10
N HIS A 306 3.59 35.82 7.71
CA HIS A 306 2.59 36.57 6.94
C HIS A 306 1.20 36.51 7.61
N PRO A 307 0.95 37.33 8.65
CA PRO A 307 -0.35 37.39 9.31
C PRO A 307 -1.37 38.11 8.40
N LYS A 308 -1.95 37.41 7.42
CA LYS A 308 -3.09 37.92 6.65
C LYS A 308 -4.40 37.54 7.36
N ASN A 309 -4.94 38.53 8.06
CA ASN A 309 -6.23 38.58 8.77
C ASN A 309 -6.42 37.60 9.96
N PRO A 310 -6.79 38.12 11.15
CA PRO A 310 -7.04 37.31 12.33
C PRO A 310 -8.46 36.74 12.27
N SER A 311 -8.61 35.43 12.10
CA SER A 311 -9.80 34.77 12.65
C SER A 311 -9.55 34.57 14.14
N SER A 312 -10.14 35.43 14.96
CA SER A 312 -10.27 35.21 16.39
C SER A 312 -11.05 33.93 16.65
N SER A 313 -10.37 32.83 16.93
CA SER A 313 -10.90 31.75 17.77
C SER A 313 -9.78 30.86 18.30
N PRO A 314 -9.64 30.67 19.62
CA PRO A 314 -8.82 29.61 20.20
C PRO A 314 -9.57 28.30 19.99
N VAL A 315 -9.37 27.71 18.82
CA VAL A 315 -9.91 26.41 18.46
C VAL A 315 -8.72 25.52 18.11
N ARG A 316 -8.04 25.00 19.15
CA ARG A 316 -7.45 23.66 19.08
C ARG A 316 -8.63 22.69 19.01
N LEU A 317 -9.27 22.54 17.84
CA LEU A 317 -10.14 21.39 17.56
C LEU A 317 -9.61 20.64 16.35
N LEU A 318 -9.14 19.43 16.63
CA LEU A 318 -9.63 18.19 16.01
C LEU A 318 -9.66 18.17 14.47
N GLY A 319 -8.57 17.68 13.91
CA GLY A 319 -8.48 17.06 12.59
C GLY A 319 -7.00 16.87 12.25
N LEU A 320 -6.42 15.69 12.11
CA LEU A 320 -6.93 14.35 11.84
C LEU A 320 -5.93 13.34 12.43
N PHE A 321 -6.17 12.88 13.66
CA PHE A 321 -5.36 11.82 14.28
C PHE A 321 -5.99 10.46 14.00
N ALA A 322 -5.46 9.77 12.99
CA ALA A 322 -5.46 8.31 12.91
C ALA A 322 -4.00 7.91 13.14
N HIS A 323 -3.74 7.13 14.20
CA HIS A 323 -2.41 6.88 14.82
C HIS A 323 -1.81 8.03 15.65
N SER A 324 -2.50 8.49 16.70
CA SER A 324 -1.80 9.18 17.77
C SER A 324 -1.05 8.17 18.64
N ASP A 325 0.28 8.27 18.66
CA ASP A 325 1.12 7.52 19.58
C ASP A 325 0.61 7.72 21.01
N TRP A 326 0.54 6.63 21.79
CA TRP A 326 0.01 6.67 23.16
C TRP A 326 0.55 7.86 23.96
N TYR A 327 1.84 8.17 23.82
CA TYR A 327 2.51 9.26 24.54
C TYR A 327 2.01 10.66 24.16
N SER A 328 1.48 10.85 22.96
CA SER A 328 0.87 12.11 22.49
C SER A 328 -0.54 12.37 23.04
N LEU A 329 -1.19 11.37 23.63
CA LEU A 329 -2.56 11.51 24.14
C LEU A 329 -2.61 12.33 25.43
N ASP A 330 -3.73 13.05 25.61
CA ASP A 330 -4.00 13.80 26.83
C ASP A 330 -4.05 12.88 28.06
N LYS A 331 -3.61 13.40 29.22
CA LYS A 331 -3.50 12.64 30.47
C LYS A 331 -4.85 12.17 31.00
N ASP A 332 -5.90 12.98 30.84
CA ASP A 332 -7.24 12.60 31.29
C ASP A 332 -7.83 11.52 30.37
N PHE A 333 -7.56 11.59 29.07
CA PHE A 333 -7.92 10.53 28.13
C PHE A 333 -7.14 9.23 28.38
N LYS A 334 -5.83 9.29 28.65
CA LYS A 334 -5.03 8.12 29.04
C LYS A 334 -5.59 7.42 30.29
N SER A 335 -6.01 8.21 31.29
CA SER A 335 -6.64 7.70 32.50
C SER A 335 -7.96 7.00 32.19
N TYR A 336 -8.79 7.60 31.34
CA TYR A 336 -10.03 7.00 30.86
C TYR A 336 -9.81 5.66 30.16
N VAL A 337 -8.91 5.61 29.17
CA VAL A 337 -8.58 4.36 28.45
C VAL A 337 -8.10 3.28 29.42
N SER A 338 -7.26 3.65 30.41
CA SER A 338 -6.76 2.71 31.42
C SER A 338 -7.88 2.06 32.23
N VAL A 339 -8.90 2.84 32.60
CA VAL A 339 -10.06 2.36 33.36
C VAL A 339 -11.01 1.55 32.48
N SER A 340 -11.40 2.10 31.33
CA SER A 340 -12.40 1.50 30.43
C SER A 340 -11.95 0.16 29.85
N THR A 341 -10.64 -0.02 29.64
CA THR A 341 -10.06 -1.27 29.08
C THR A 341 -9.60 -2.25 30.16
N ARG A 342 -9.70 -1.90 31.45
CA ARG A 342 -9.08 -2.67 32.55
C ARG A 342 -9.53 -4.13 32.57
N ALA A 343 -10.84 -4.40 32.51
CA ALA A 343 -11.37 -5.76 32.57
C ALA A 343 -10.87 -6.63 31.40
N VAL A 344 -10.91 -6.07 30.19
CA VAL A 344 -10.44 -6.73 28.96
C VAL A 344 -8.93 -7.01 29.04
N ARG A 345 -8.13 -6.05 29.52
CA ARG A 345 -6.69 -6.22 29.72
C ARG A 345 -6.33 -7.26 30.78
N TYR A 346 -7.17 -7.50 31.79
CA TYR A 346 -6.93 -8.57 32.77
C TYR A 346 -7.20 -9.96 32.20
N GLU A 347 -8.18 -10.11 31.32
CA GLU A 347 -8.47 -11.38 30.63
C GLU A 347 -7.45 -11.69 29.53
N LEU A 348 -6.92 -10.66 28.87
CA LEU A 348 -5.84 -10.77 27.88
C LEU A 348 -4.47 -10.71 28.54
N LEU A 349 -3.75 -11.84 28.55
CA LEU A 349 -2.32 -11.92 28.86
C LEU A 349 -1.93 -11.35 30.24
N ASN A 350 -2.72 -11.64 31.29
CA ASN A 350 -2.42 -11.30 32.69
C ASN A 350 -2.23 -9.81 33.01
N GLY A 351 -3.01 -8.89 32.41
CA GLY A 351 -2.99 -7.48 32.83
C GLY A 351 -1.90 -6.67 32.14
N ILE A 352 -1.79 -6.78 30.81
CA ILE A 352 -0.88 -5.96 30.01
C ILE A 352 -1.10 -4.46 30.23
N SER A 353 -0.04 -3.68 30.08
CA SER A 353 -0.07 -2.24 30.32
C SER A 353 -0.91 -1.49 29.28
N THR A 354 -1.50 -0.35 29.67
CA THR A 354 -2.50 0.36 28.86
C THR A 354 -1.92 0.90 27.56
N ASP A 355 -0.65 1.31 27.57
CA ASP A 355 0.12 1.77 26.42
C ASP A 355 0.38 0.66 25.40
N VAL A 356 0.76 -0.52 25.87
CA VAL A 356 0.95 -1.70 25.01
C VAL A 356 -0.39 -2.15 24.43
N TYR A 357 -1.45 -2.16 25.23
CA TYR A 357 -2.79 -2.45 24.75
C TYR A 357 -3.28 -1.41 23.73
N TRP A 358 -2.97 -0.12 23.91
CA TRP A 358 -3.27 0.93 22.95
C TRP A 358 -2.64 0.68 21.58
N GLY A 359 -1.36 0.31 21.55
CA GLY A 359 -0.66 -0.04 20.31
C GLY A 359 -1.18 -1.32 19.62
N MET A 360 -1.91 -2.17 20.34
CA MET A 360 -2.53 -3.37 19.79
C MET A 360 -3.97 -3.16 19.29
N MET A 361 -4.63 -2.08 19.71
CA MET A 361 -6.00 -1.77 19.30
C MET A 361 -6.03 -1.27 17.85
N GLY A 362 -7.05 -1.69 17.11
CA GLY A 362 -7.29 -1.17 15.76
C GLY A 362 -7.82 0.26 15.78
N ASP A 363 -7.60 1.01 14.70
CA ASP A 363 -8.02 2.42 14.58
C ASP A 363 -9.50 2.66 14.91
N SER A 364 -10.38 1.73 14.54
CA SER A 364 -11.81 1.82 14.83
C SER A 364 -12.09 1.75 16.34
N GLU A 365 -11.35 0.94 17.09
CA GLU A 365 -11.51 0.78 18.54
C GLU A 365 -10.95 2.00 19.27
N GLN A 366 -9.78 2.50 18.86
CA GLN A 366 -9.20 3.73 19.39
C GLN A 366 -10.13 4.94 19.17
N LYS A 367 -10.73 5.05 17.98
CA LYS A 367 -11.71 6.11 17.66
C LYS A 367 -13.00 5.98 18.48
N ASN A 368 -13.48 4.77 18.72
CA ASN A 368 -14.67 4.54 19.54
C ASN A 368 -14.42 4.93 21.01
N LEU A 369 -13.29 4.56 21.60
CA LEU A 369 -12.93 4.98 22.96
C LEU A 369 -12.80 6.51 23.09
N MET A 370 -12.23 7.17 22.09
CA MET A 370 -12.17 8.63 22.05
C MET A 370 -13.56 9.26 21.97
N LYS A 371 -14.44 8.72 21.12
CA LYS A 371 -15.82 9.18 21.00
C LYS A 371 -16.58 9.02 22.33
N GLU A 372 -16.48 7.87 22.98
CA GLU A 372 -17.11 7.62 24.27
C GLU A 372 -16.57 8.55 25.36
N TYR A 373 -15.26 8.82 25.39
CA TYR A 373 -14.66 9.78 26.31
C TYR A 373 -15.23 11.19 26.13
N LEU A 374 -15.37 11.64 24.88
CA LEU A 374 -15.90 12.97 24.57
C LEU A 374 -17.40 13.09 24.93
N GLU A 375 -18.18 12.03 24.69
CA GLU A 375 -19.60 11.96 25.05
C GLU A 375 -19.81 12.00 26.58
N GLN A 376 -18.92 11.36 27.34
CA GLN A 376 -18.99 11.32 28.81
C GLN A 376 -18.51 12.62 29.49
N ASN A 377 -17.67 13.41 28.83
CA ASN A 377 -17.07 14.63 29.39
C ASN A 377 -17.73 15.94 28.93
N HIS A 378 -18.94 15.88 28.35
CA HIS A 378 -19.72 17.04 27.87
C HIS A 378 -20.04 18.14 28.91
N LYS A 379 -19.63 18.01 30.17
CA LYS A 379 -19.77 19.04 31.23
C LYS A 379 -18.48 19.78 31.62
N ARG A 380 -17.31 19.47 31.04
CA ARG A 380 -16.16 20.39 31.12
C ARG A 380 -16.24 21.36 29.94
N SER A 381 -17.16 22.32 30.06
CA SER A 381 -17.19 23.48 29.16
C SER A 381 -15.89 24.27 29.32
N LEU A 382 -15.27 24.59 28.18
CA LEU A 382 -14.65 25.87 27.86
C LEU A 382 -14.55 26.86 29.04
N GLU A 383 -13.43 26.85 29.74
CA GLU A 383 -12.91 28.06 30.39
C GLU A 383 -11.41 28.13 30.12
N PHE A 384 -11.06 28.90 29.09
CA PHE A 384 -9.70 29.36 28.81
C PHE A 384 -9.50 30.70 29.54
N ASN A 385 -8.53 30.74 30.45
CA ASN A 385 -7.79 31.96 30.81
C ASN A 385 -6.36 31.80 30.33
#